data_AF-K9QVX2-F1
#
_entry.id   AF-K9QVX2-F1
#
_cell.length_a   1.000
_cell.length_b   1.000
_cell.length_c   1.000
_cell.angle_alpha   90.00
_cell.angle_beta   90.00
_cell.angle_gamma   90.00
#
_symmetry.space_group_name_H-M   'P 1'
#
loop_
_entity.id
_entity.type
_entity.pdbx_description
1 polymer ?
#
loop_
_entity_poly.entity_id
_entity_poly.type
_entity_poly.pdbx_seq_one_letter_code
_entity_poly.pdbx_strand_id
1 'polypeptide(L)'
;MLGLQSAISNYFRHLLFCTSRFSIFLIFSSIFDSSFSLAAEQVVMRYGLFEQSITVANIRKYAQTQQVSSDLASFLGYLSPKQKQRLLEVLQIQIPLGTVAIDQLVNSETGEKALNFIAPAIARRDHAGIQALRSAIVLGAKAPKGLGIISLLEAYPSERIVINLPVALEILNKTGLLNEDTNVNEACKYIIPK
;
A
#
# COMPACT_ATOMS: atom_id res chain seq x y z
N MET A 1 -73.12 -12.50 -22.50
CA MET A 1 -71.93 -13.39 -22.53
C MET A 1 -70.77 -12.73 -23.32
N LEU A 2 -70.47 -11.44 -23.07
CA LEU A 2 -69.43 -10.67 -23.80
C LEU A 2 -68.63 -9.70 -22.89
N GLY A 3 -68.90 -9.67 -21.58
CA GLY A 3 -68.22 -8.77 -20.63
C GLY A 3 -67.07 -9.40 -19.84
N LEU A 4 -66.93 -10.73 -19.87
CA LEU A 4 -65.90 -11.44 -19.09
C LEU A 4 -64.58 -11.64 -19.87
N GLN A 5 -64.64 -11.63 -21.21
CA GLN A 5 -63.50 -11.93 -22.08
C GLN A 5 -62.61 -10.70 -22.34
N SER A 6 -63.16 -9.49 -22.27
CA SER A 6 -62.40 -8.24 -22.42
C SER A 6 -61.60 -7.87 -21.17
N ALA A 7 -62.07 -8.24 -19.98
CA ALA A 7 -61.39 -7.98 -18.71
C ALA A 7 -60.09 -8.78 -18.56
N ILE A 8 -60.07 -10.02 -19.07
CA ILE A 8 -58.91 -10.92 -18.98
C ILE A 8 -57.76 -10.45 -19.91
N SER A 9 -58.10 -9.90 -21.08
CA SER A 9 -57.13 -9.40 -22.08
C SER A 9 -56.36 -8.14 -21.61
N ASN A 10 -57.04 -7.20 -20.96
CA ASN A 10 -56.41 -5.98 -20.45
C ASN A 10 -55.51 -6.23 -19.22
N TYR A 11 -55.84 -7.24 -18.41
CA TYR A 11 -54.99 -7.65 -17.30
C TYR A 11 -53.67 -8.28 -17.79
N PHE A 12 -53.74 -9.10 -18.86
CA PHE A 12 -52.56 -9.73 -19.46
C PHE A 12 -51.62 -8.71 -20.15
N ARG A 13 -52.17 -7.67 -20.79
CA ARG A 13 -51.38 -6.56 -21.37
C ARG A 13 -50.63 -5.75 -20.32
N HIS A 14 -51.21 -5.55 -19.12
CA HIS A 14 -50.52 -4.86 -18.03
C HIS A 14 -49.50 -5.74 -17.30
N LEU A 15 -49.74 -7.05 -17.21
CA LEU A 15 -48.81 -8.00 -16.60
C LEU A 15 -47.52 -8.18 -17.43
N LEU A 16 -47.62 -8.09 -18.76
CA LEU A 16 -46.48 -8.17 -19.68
C LEU A 16 -45.59 -6.92 -19.71
N PHE A 17 -46.10 -5.75 -19.30
CA PHE A 17 -45.31 -4.50 -19.26
C PHE A 17 -44.51 -4.31 -17.96
N CYS A 18 -44.85 -5.01 -16.88
CA CYS A 18 -44.11 -4.93 -15.61
C CYS A 18 -42.83 -5.78 -15.61
N THR A 19 -42.81 -6.92 -16.30
CA THR A 19 -41.63 -7.81 -16.32
C THR A 19 -40.48 -7.23 -17.16
N SER A 20 -40.79 -6.43 -18.18
CA SER A 20 -39.80 -5.84 -19.09
C SER A 20 -38.92 -4.76 -18.45
N ARG A 21 -39.31 -4.17 -17.31
CA ARG A 21 -38.48 -3.15 -16.63
C ARG A 21 -37.58 -3.71 -15.52
N PHE A 22 -37.80 -4.95 -15.09
CA PHE A 22 -36.91 -5.63 -14.14
C PHE A 22 -35.75 -6.37 -14.83
N SER A 23 -35.91 -6.85 -16.07
CA SER A 23 -34.80 -7.52 -16.79
C SER A 23 -33.67 -6.60 -17.21
N ILE A 24 -33.91 -5.29 -17.39
CA ILE A 24 -32.86 -4.34 -17.81
C ILE A 24 -31.96 -3.92 -16.61
N PHE A 25 -32.41 -4.13 -15.37
CA PHE A 25 -31.61 -3.78 -14.18
C PHE A 25 -30.54 -4.84 -13.83
N LEU A 26 -30.69 -6.08 -14.30
CA LEU A 26 -29.74 -7.17 -14.00
C LEU A 26 -28.53 -7.24 -14.95
N ILE A 27 -28.53 -6.47 -16.04
CA ILE A 27 -27.40 -6.44 -17.00
C ILE A 27 -26.45 -5.25 -16.72
N PHE A 28 -26.86 -4.27 -15.91
CA PHE A 28 -26.05 -3.07 -15.65
C PHE A 28 -25.17 -3.18 -14.38
N SER A 29 -25.34 -4.20 -13.55
CA SER A 29 -24.61 -4.36 -12.29
C SER A 29 -23.19 -4.95 -12.42
N SER A 30 -22.70 -5.20 -13.64
CA SER A 30 -21.39 -5.84 -13.87
C SER A 30 -20.24 -4.88 -14.18
N ILE A 31 -20.36 -3.57 -13.90
CA ILE A 31 -19.29 -2.60 -14.19
C ILE A 31 -18.91 -1.79 -12.95
N PHE A 32 -18.60 -2.44 -11.84
CA PHE A 32 -17.77 -1.86 -10.77
C PHE A 32 -16.91 -2.94 -10.11
N ASP A 33 -16.21 -3.74 -10.90
CA ASP A 33 -15.02 -4.43 -10.41
C ASP A 33 -13.85 -3.43 -10.48
N SER A 34 -13.90 -2.43 -9.60
CA SER A 34 -12.67 -1.72 -9.24
C SER A 34 -11.85 -2.73 -8.45
N SER A 35 -10.97 -3.47 -9.12
CA SER A 35 -9.98 -4.33 -8.49
C SER A 35 -9.25 -3.48 -7.46
N PHE A 36 -9.70 -3.52 -6.21
CA PHE A 36 -9.00 -2.91 -5.10
C PHE A 36 -7.75 -3.77 -4.98
N SER A 37 -6.63 -3.33 -5.57
CA SER A 37 -5.38 -4.05 -5.42
C SER A 37 -5.08 -4.07 -3.92
N LEU A 38 -5.23 -5.26 -3.32
CA LEU A 38 -5.13 -5.46 -1.86
C LEU A 38 -3.68 -5.40 -1.37
N ALA A 39 -2.73 -5.17 -2.26
CA ALA A 39 -1.30 -5.25 -1.99
C ALA A 39 -0.52 -4.21 -2.80
N ALA A 40 0.56 -3.69 -2.24
CA ALA A 40 1.48 -2.88 -3.03
C ALA A 40 2.32 -3.77 -3.95
N GLU A 41 2.36 -3.39 -5.22
CA GLU A 41 3.19 -4.01 -6.23
C GLU A 41 4.51 -3.24 -6.40
N GLN A 42 4.49 -1.93 -6.13
CA GLN A 42 5.64 -1.05 -6.32
C GLN A 42 5.87 -0.14 -5.12
N VAL A 43 7.15 0.06 -4.81
CA VAL A 43 7.63 1.14 -3.95
C VAL A 43 8.24 2.21 -4.84
N VAL A 44 7.74 3.44 -4.73
CA VAL A 44 8.19 4.60 -5.51
C VAL A 44 8.89 5.55 -4.57
N MET A 45 10.16 5.83 -4.80
CA MET A 45 10.90 6.85 -4.07
C MET A 45 10.81 8.16 -4.83
N ARG A 46 10.23 9.18 -4.19
CA ARG A 46 10.03 10.51 -4.78
C ARG A 46 10.97 11.53 -4.15
N TYR A 47 11.65 12.28 -5.00
CA TYR A 47 12.44 13.45 -4.63
C TYR A 47 12.10 14.62 -5.56
N GLY A 48 11.29 15.57 -5.08
CA GLY A 48 10.76 16.65 -5.94
C GLY A 48 9.90 16.09 -7.08
N LEU A 49 10.31 16.34 -8.32
CA LEU A 49 9.66 15.84 -9.54
C LEU A 49 10.19 14.47 -10.01
N PHE A 50 11.28 13.99 -9.41
CA PHE A 50 11.88 12.71 -9.77
C PHE A 50 11.24 11.56 -8.99
N GLU A 51 10.96 10.46 -9.69
CA GLU A 51 10.43 9.23 -9.12
C GLU A 51 11.24 8.03 -9.63
N GLN A 52 11.60 7.13 -8.72
CA GLN A 52 12.18 5.84 -9.04
C GLN A 52 11.34 4.73 -8.43
N SER A 53 10.87 3.80 -9.25
CA SER A 53 10.08 2.65 -8.82
C SER A 53 10.92 1.39 -8.67
N ILE A 54 10.59 0.58 -7.66
CA ILE A 54 11.15 -0.75 -7.43
C ILE A 54 9.96 -1.67 -7.13
N THR A 55 9.93 -2.85 -7.75
CA THR A 55 8.85 -3.81 -7.45
C THR A 55 9.03 -4.43 -6.06
N VAL A 56 7.94 -4.66 -5.35
CA VAL A 56 7.95 -5.35 -4.05
C VAL A 56 8.50 -6.78 -4.20
N ALA A 57 8.23 -7.42 -5.34
CA ALA A 57 8.80 -8.72 -5.70
C ALA A 57 10.34 -8.70 -5.77
N ASN A 58 10.94 -7.66 -6.37
CA ASN A 58 12.38 -7.51 -6.44
C ASN A 58 13.01 -7.20 -5.08
N ILE A 59 12.35 -6.37 -4.24
CA ILE A 59 12.76 -6.13 -2.86
C ILE A 59 12.79 -7.45 -2.07
N ARG A 60 11.73 -8.26 -2.19
CA ARG A 60 11.65 -9.59 -1.57
C ARG A 60 12.76 -10.50 -2.06
N LYS A 61 12.99 -10.55 -3.39
CA LYS A 61 14.05 -11.38 -3.98
C LYS A 61 15.42 -10.98 -3.46
N TYR A 62 15.71 -9.68 -3.37
CA TYR A 62 16.95 -9.17 -2.80
C TYR A 62 17.11 -9.57 -1.33
N ALA A 63 16.06 -9.43 -0.52
CA ALA A 63 16.10 -9.82 0.89
C ALA A 63 16.36 -11.33 1.10
N GLN A 64 15.86 -12.18 0.19
CA GLN A 64 15.98 -13.65 0.28
C GLN A 64 17.28 -14.19 -0.32
N THR A 65 17.74 -13.62 -1.44
CA THR A 65 18.80 -14.21 -2.27
C THR A 65 20.01 -13.31 -2.44
N GLN A 66 19.93 -12.05 -1.99
CA GLN A 66 20.92 -10.99 -2.22
C GLN A 66 21.15 -10.68 -3.71
N GLN A 67 20.34 -11.23 -4.63
CA GLN A 67 20.40 -10.90 -6.05
C GLN A 67 19.80 -9.52 -6.28
N VAL A 68 20.58 -8.65 -6.90
CA VAL A 68 20.18 -7.28 -7.24
C VAL A 68 19.55 -7.26 -8.63
N SER A 69 18.31 -6.79 -8.72
CA SER A 69 17.62 -6.51 -9.98
C SER A 69 18.02 -5.14 -10.55
N SER A 70 17.74 -4.90 -11.83
CA SER A 70 18.12 -3.65 -12.51
C SER A 70 17.46 -2.40 -11.90
N ASP A 71 16.19 -2.48 -11.52
CA ASP A 71 15.45 -1.39 -10.84
C ASP A 71 16.02 -1.06 -9.45
N LEU A 72 16.45 -2.09 -8.71
CA LEU A 72 17.06 -1.97 -7.40
C LEU A 72 18.52 -1.50 -7.48
N ALA A 73 19.25 -1.88 -8.53
CA ALA A 73 20.67 -1.53 -8.71
C ALA A 73 20.90 -0.01 -8.68
N SER A 74 20.05 0.75 -9.38
CA SER A 74 20.11 2.21 -9.40
C SER A 74 19.95 2.81 -7.99
N PHE A 75 19.06 2.26 -7.17
CA PHE A 75 18.88 2.72 -5.78
C PHE A 75 20.06 2.35 -4.89
N LEU A 76 20.50 1.09 -4.96
CA LEU A 76 21.66 0.62 -4.20
C LEU A 76 22.94 1.36 -4.59
N GLY A 77 23.04 1.88 -5.82
CA GLY A 77 24.15 2.71 -6.28
C GLY A 77 24.40 3.94 -5.40
N TYR A 78 23.37 4.45 -4.72
CA TYR A 78 23.46 5.62 -3.83
C TYR A 78 23.85 5.28 -2.39
N LEU A 79 23.94 3.99 -2.04
CA LEU A 79 24.22 3.54 -0.68
C LEU A 79 25.68 3.07 -0.55
N SER A 80 26.32 3.43 0.57
CA SER A 80 27.59 2.85 0.98
C SER A 80 27.43 1.35 1.30
N PRO A 81 28.50 0.53 1.27
CA PRO A 81 28.44 -0.89 1.62
C PRO A 81 27.79 -1.14 3.00
N LYS A 82 28.11 -0.30 4.00
CA LYS A 82 27.50 -0.38 5.34
C LYS A 82 26.00 -0.06 5.34
N GLN A 83 25.55 0.85 4.49
CA GLN A 83 24.12 1.16 4.33
C GLN A 83 23.38 0.03 3.60
N LYS A 84 23.99 -0.57 2.56
CA LYS A 84 23.42 -1.74 1.86
C LYS A 84 23.21 -2.92 2.81
N GLN A 85 24.19 -3.19 3.66
CA GLN A 85 24.11 -4.25 4.66
C GLN A 85 22.99 -3.98 5.68
N ARG A 86 22.92 -2.77 6.24
CA ARG A 86 21.83 -2.38 7.15
C ARG A 86 20.45 -2.47 6.49
N LEU A 87 20.32 -2.06 5.23
CA LEU A 87 19.08 -2.22 4.48
C LEU A 87 18.68 -3.70 4.37
N LEU A 88 19.63 -4.57 4.03
CA LEU A 88 19.38 -6.01 3.93
C LEU A 88 18.93 -6.57 5.29
N GLU A 89 19.59 -6.21 6.38
CA GLU A 89 19.21 -6.59 7.75
C GLU A 89 17.78 -6.16 8.06
N VAL A 90 17.42 -4.89 7.81
CA VAL A 90 16.08 -4.36 8.04
C VAL A 90 15.01 -5.08 7.22
N LEU A 91 15.30 -5.40 5.96
CA LEU A 91 14.37 -6.16 5.10
C LEU A 91 14.16 -7.60 5.58
N GLN A 92 15.11 -8.16 6.35
CA GLN A 92 15.05 -9.51 6.89
C GLN A 92 14.44 -9.57 8.30
N ILE A 93 14.27 -8.44 8.98
CA ILE A 93 13.62 -8.40 10.30
C ILE A 93 12.19 -8.94 10.19
N GLN A 94 11.86 -9.85 11.11
CA GLN A 94 10.54 -10.42 11.30
C GLN A 94 10.18 -10.31 12.78
N ILE A 95 9.03 -9.73 13.07
CA ILE A 95 8.50 -9.52 14.41
C ILE A 95 7.37 -10.52 14.62
N PRO A 96 7.58 -11.61 15.37
CA PRO A 96 6.61 -12.70 15.55
C PRO A 96 5.56 -12.33 16.61
N LEU A 97 4.89 -11.19 16.43
CA LEU A 97 3.77 -10.77 17.26
C LEU A 97 2.46 -11.23 16.64
N GLY A 98 1.57 -11.76 17.48
CA GLY A 98 0.23 -12.15 17.06
C GLY A 98 -0.59 -10.94 16.61
N THR A 99 -1.54 -11.18 15.71
CA THR A 99 -2.41 -10.14 15.13
C THR A 99 -3.14 -9.32 16.19
N VAL A 100 -3.63 -9.95 17.26
CA VAL A 100 -4.31 -9.26 18.37
C VAL A 100 -3.37 -8.31 19.11
N ALA A 101 -2.14 -8.73 19.39
CA ALA A 101 -1.16 -7.89 20.07
C ALA A 101 -0.73 -6.70 19.21
N ILE A 102 -0.52 -6.93 17.90
CA ILE A 102 -0.23 -5.86 16.94
C ILE A 102 -1.40 -4.88 16.84
N ASP A 103 -2.64 -5.37 16.73
CA ASP A 103 -3.83 -4.54 16.64
C ASP A 103 -3.99 -3.65 17.88
N GLN A 104 -3.83 -4.22 19.07
CA GLN A 104 -3.83 -3.45 20.32
C GLN A 104 -2.72 -2.40 20.34
N LEU A 105 -1.51 -2.74 19.89
CA LEU A 105 -0.37 -1.81 19.86
C LEU A 105 -0.66 -0.62 18.93
N VAL A 106 -1.09 -0.86 17.69
CA VAL A 106 -1.33 0.22 16.71
C VAL A 106 -2.56 1.07 17.01
N ASN A 107 -3.48 0.57 17.84
CA ASN A 107 -4.65 1.31 18.32
C ASN A 107 -4.43 1.99 19.68
N SER A 108 -3.29 1.77 20.34
CA SER A 108 -2.91 2.48 21.57
C SER A 108 -2.50 3.93 21.28
N GLU A 109 -2.51 4.80 22.30
CA GLU A 109 -2.04 6.18 22.15
C GLU A 109 -0.59 6.28 21.64
N THR A 110 0.29 5.41 22.12
CA THR A 110 1.70 5.35 21.67
C THR A 110 1.78 4.88 20.22
N GLY A 111 0.99 3.87 19.85
CA GLY A 111 0.91 3.39 18.47
C GLY A 111 0.37 4.45 17.52
N GLU A 112 -0.68 5.15 17.90
CA GLU A 112 -1.24 6.25 17.13
C GLU A 112 -0.24 7.40 16.96
N LYS A 113 0.52 7.78 18.00
CA LYS A 113 1.60 8.76 17.88
C LYS A 113 2.68 8.29 16.91
N ALA A 114 3.09 7.02 16.97
CA ALA A 114 4.07 6.45 16.04
C ALA A 114 3.56 6.46 14.59
N LEU A 115 2.30 6.09 14.37
CA LEU A 115 1.66 6.14 13.05
C LEU A 115 1.58 7.57 12.52
N ASN A 116 1.18 8.54 13.35
CA ASN A 116 1.15 9.96 13.00
C ASN A 116 2.52 10.50 12.62
N PHE A 117 3.57 10.01 13.29
CA PHE A 117 4.94 10.41 13.02
C PHE A 117 5.47 9.84 11.69
N ILE A 118 5.10 8.60 11.32
CA ILE A 118 5.60 7.91 10.12
C ILE A 118 4.75 8.20 8.87
N ALA A 119 3.42 8.27 9.00
CA ALA A 119 2.50 8.38 7.86
C ALA A 119 2.83 9.52 6.88
N PRO A 120 3.32 10.71 7.30
CA PRO A 120 3.68 11.79 6.37
C PRO A 120 4.80 11.42 5.37
N ALA A 121 5.66 10.44 5.70
CA ALA A 121 6.68 9.95 4.78
C ALA A 121 6.08 9.24 3.56
N ILE A 122 4.86 8.71 3.67
CA ILE A 122 4.18 7.98 2.60
C ILE A 122 3.16 8.90 1.95
N ALA A 123 3.48 9.41 0.76
CA ALA A 123 2.62 10.32 0.02
C ALA A 123 1.33 9.61 -0.43
N ARG A 124 0.20 10.16 0.01
CA ARG A 124 -1.16 9.79 -0.43
C ARG A 124 -1.98 11.03 -0.73
N ARG A 125 -2.97 10.90 -1.61
CA ARG A 125 -3.91 11.99 -1.97
C ARG A 125 -5.21 11.97 -1.17
N ASP A 126 -5.58 10.80 -0.64
CA ASP A 126 -6.84 10.57 0.07
C ASP A 126 -6.77 10.88 1.57
N HIS A 127 -5.65 11.43 2.04
CA HIS A 127 -5.39 11.76 3.45
C HIS A 127 -5.56 10.57 4.44
N ALA A 128 -5.68 9.34 3.94
CA ALA A 128 -5.91 8.13 4.73
C ALA A 128 -4.59 7.42 5.12
N GLY A 129 -3.49 8.16 5.28
CA GLY A 129 -2.15 7.60 5.49
C GLY A 129 -2.03 6.78 6.77
N ILE A 130 -2.62 7.27 7.86
CA ILE A 130 -2.60 6.60 9.17
C ILE A 130 -3.40 5.29 9.09
N GLN A 131 -4.59 5.34 8.51
CA GLN A 131 -5.47 4.18 8.35
C GLN A 131 -4.86 3.13 7.42
N ALA A 132 -4.23 3.58 6.33
CA ALA A 132 -3.52 2.70 5.41
C ALA A 132 -2.34 2.00 6.09
N LEU A 133 -1.51 2.74 6.81
CA LEU A 133 -0.36 2.18 7.54
C LEU A 133 -0.80 1.23 8.66
N ARG A 134 -1.83 1.60 9.43
CA ARG A 134 -2.44 0.74 10.46
C ARG A 134 -2.93 -0.57 9.86
N SER A 135 -3.69 -0.49 8.78
CA SER A 135 -4.22 -1.68 8.09
C SER A 135 -3.09 -2.56 7.57
N ALA A 136 -2.06 -1.97 6.95
CA ALA A 136 -0.90 -2.68 6.45
C ALA A 136 -0.15 -3.43 7.56
N ILE A 137 -0.01 -2.82 8.74
CA ILE A 137 0.65 -3.43 9.90
C ILE A 137 -0.18 -4.62 10.44
N VAL A 138 -1.49 -4.43 10.64
CA VAL A 138 -2.37 -5.48 11.18
C VAL A 138 -2.50 -6.66 10.21
N LEU A 139 -2.66 -6.37 8.92
CA LEU A 139 -2.75 -7.39 7.87
C LEU A 139 -1.40 -8.06 7.62
N GLY A 140 -0.30 -7.30 7.58
CA GLY A 140 1.06 -7.82 7.40
C GLY A 140 1.51 -8.73 8.54
N ALA A 141 1.01 -8.52 9.76
CA ALA A 141 1.27 -9.40 10.91
C ALA A 141 0.67 -10.81 10.76
N LYS A 142 -0.25 -11.03 9.81
CA LYS A 142 -0.80 -12.36 9.49
C LYS A 142 0.15 -13.23 8.68
N ALA A 143 1.27 -12.68 8.20
CA ALA A 143 2.24 -13.45 7.43
C ALA A 143 2.82 -14.59 8.28
N PRO A 144 3.22 -15.73 7.67
CA PRO A 144 3.67 -16.91 8.42
C PRO A 144 4.85 -16.69 9.38
N LYS A 145 5.68 -15.68 9.11
CA LYS A 145 6.85 -15.31 9.94
C LYS A 145 6.59 -14.10 10.85
N GLY A 146 5.36 -13.57 10.86
CA GLY A 146 4.99 -12.35 11.56
C GLY A 146 5.14 -11.08 10.72
N LEU A 147 5.16 -9.93 11.40
CA LEU A 147 5.26 -8.62 10.76
C LEU A 147 6.71 -8.35 10.36
N GLY A 148 6.95 -8.10 9.08
CA GLY A 148 8.22 -7.61 8.56
C GLY A 148 8.00 -6.49 7.56
N ILE A 149 9.07 -5.88 7.08
CA ILE A 149 8.97 -4.81 6.06
C ILE A 149 8.30 -5.33 4.80
N ILE A 150 8.70 -6.51 4.33
CA ILE A 150 8.16 -7.12 3.13
C ILE A 150 6.65 -7.41 3.28
N SER A 151 6.21 -8.02 4.39
CA SER A 151 4.79 -8.31 4.59
C SER A 151 3.96 -7.03 4.81
N LEU A 152 4.55 -5.97 5.36
CA LEU A 152 3.91 -4.66 5.45
C LEU A 152 3.69 -4.03 4.07
N LEU A 153 4.71 -4.05 3.20
CA LEU A 153 4.59 -3.53 1.82
C LEU A 153 3.48 -4.29 1.07
N GLU A 154 3.49 -5.62 1.16
CA GLU A 154 2.51 -6.49 0.51
C GLU A 154 1.09 -6.34 1.05
N ALA A 155 0.92 -5.87 2.28
CA ALA A 155 -0.39 -5.67 2.89
C ALA A 155 -0.90 -4.22 2.78
N TYR A 156 -0.12 -3.32 2.19
CA TYR A 156 -0.47 -1.92 2.12
C TYR A 156 -1.61 -1.67 1.11
N PRO A 157 -2.68 -0.94 1.48
CA PRO A 157 -3.86 -0.76 0.63
C PRO A 157 -3.62 0.34 -0.42
N SER A 158 -2.72 0.07 -1.35
CA SER A 158 -2.42 0.87 -2.53
C SER A 158 -1.50 0.06 -3.44
N GLU A 159 -1.79 0.04 -4.75
CA GLU A 159 -0.93 -0.56 -5.77
C GLU A 159 0.52 -0.03 -5.70
N ARG A 160 0.68 1.26 -5.38
CA ARG A 160 1.97 1.94 -5.25
C ARG A 160 2.13 2.60 -3.88
N ILE A 161 3.26 2.36 -3.22
CA ILE A 161 3.68 3.07 -2.01
C ILE A 161 4.65 4.15 -2.43
N VAL A 162 4.24 5.42 -2.34
CA VAL A 162 5.11 6.54 -2.69
C VAL A 162 5.78 7.07 -1.43
N ILE A 163 7.09 6.91 -1.31
CA ILE A 163 7.90 7.44 -0.21
C ILE A 163 8.43 8.82 -0.61
N ASN A 164 8.04 9.86 0.12
CA ASN A 164 8.59 11.20 -0.01
C ASN A 164 9.93 11.26 0.73
N LEU A 165 11.04 11.19 -0.02
CA LEU A 165 12.38 11.08 0.55
C LEU A 165 12.76 12.26 1.46
N PRO A 166 12.55 13.54 1.08
CA PRO A 166 12.80 14.66 1.99
C PRO A 166 12.09 14.52 3.35
N VAL A 167 10.80 14.17 3.34
CA VAL A 167 10.00 14.02 4.55
C VAL A 167 10.44 12.80 5.36
N ALA A 168 10.70 11.66 4.70
CA ALA A 168 11.18 10.44 5.35
C ALA A 168 12.53 10.68 6.05
N LEU A 169 13.46 11.39 5.40
CA LEU A 169 14.75 11.72 5.99
C LEU A 169 14.63 12.71 7.16
N GLU A 170 13.73 13.69 7.07
CA GLU A 170 13.44 14.60 8.20
C GLU A 170 12.93 13.82 9.42
N ILE A 171 12.00 12.88 9.22
CA ILE A 171 11.49 11.98 10.25
C ILE A 171 12.64 11.16 10.87
N LEU A 172 13.49 10.55 10.04
CA LEU A 172 14.62 9.75 10.52
C LEU A 172 15.63 10.59 11.33
N ASN A 173 15.91 11.83 10.92
CA ASN A 173 16.77 12.75 11.68
C ASN A 173 16.19 13.05 13.06
N LYS A 174 14.88 13.30 13.15
CA LYS A 174 14.20 13.58 14.43
C LYS A 174 14.24 12.40 15.41
N THR A 175 14.37 11.17 14.92
CA THR A 175 14.51 9.96 15.76
C THR A 175 15.94 9.67 16.22
N GLY A 176 16.93 10.42 15.75
CA GLY A 176 18.34 10.13 16.01
C GLY A 176 18.86 8.84 15.34
N LEU A 177 18.09 8.22 14.45
CA LEU A 177 18.50 7.01 13.72
C LEU A 177 19.55 7.29 12.64
N LEU A 178 19.69 8.56 12.24
CA LEU A 178 20.77 9.05 11.41
C LEU A 178 21.88 9.57 12.33
N ASN A 179 22.84 8.70 12.66
CA ASN A 179 24.07 9.13 13.31
C ASN A 179 24.81 10.14 12.41
N GLU A 180 25.48 11.09 13.05
CA GLU A 180 26.16 12.31 12.60
C GLU A 180 27.02 12.23 11.31
N ASP A 181 27.33 11.05 10.79
CA ASP A 181 28.11 10.86 9.55
C ASP A 181 27.30 11.05 8.25
N THR A 182 25.97 11.15 8.34
CA THR A 182 25.12 11.25 7.14
C THR A 182 24.63 12.69 6.99
N ASN A 183 25.43 13.53 6.35
CA ASN A 183 24.93 14.81 5.88
C ASN A 183 23.79 14.53 4.89
N VAL A 184 22.56 14.81 5.31
CA VAL A 184 21.31 14.58 4.54
C VAL A 184 21.40 15.24 3.17
N ASN A 185 22.09 16.37 3.09
CA ASN A 185 22.34 17.09 1.85
C ASN A 185 23.29 16.32 0.91
N GLU A 186 24.16 15.47 1.44
CA GLU A 186 25.12 14.69 0.68
C GLU A 186 24.49 13.39 0.15
N ALA A 187 23.69 12.69 0.96
CA ALA A 187 22.92 11.51 0.49
C ALA A 187 21.91 11.89 -0.62
N CYS A 188 21.22 13.02 -0.46
CA CYS A 188 20.32 13.56 -1.48
C CYS A 188 21.07 14.08 -2.72
N LYS A 189 22.33 14.54 -2.59
CA LYS A 189 23.17 14.97 -3.71
C LYS A 189 23.47 13.83 -4.69
N TYR A 190 23.53 12.59 -4.21
CA TYR A 190 23.74 11.43 -5.09
C TYR A 190 22.48 11.02 -5.85
N ILE A 191 21.29 11.30 -5.32
CA ILE A 191 19.99 10.93 -5.92
C ILE A 191 19.59 11.89 -7.07
N ILE A 192 20.12 13.11 -7.08
CA ILE A 192 19.86 14.10 -8.14
C ILE A 192 20.75 13.77 -9.34
N PRO A 193 20.19 13.40 -10.51
CA PRO A 193 20.99 13.31 -11.73
C PRO A 193 21.57 14.70 -12.07
N LYS A 194 22.87 14.75 -12.39
CA LYS A 194 23.53 15.97 -12.90
C LYS A 194 22.94 16.41 -14.23
#